data_AF-A0A3M8P5A7-F1
#
_entry.id   AF-A0A3M8P5A7-F1
#
_cell.length_a   1.000
_cell.length_b   1.000
_cell.length_c   1.000
_cell.angle_alpha   90.00
_cell.angle_beta   90.00
_cell.angle_gamma   90.00
#
_symmetry.space_group_name_H-M   'P 1'
#
loop_
_entity.id
_entity.type
_entity.pdbx_description
1 polymer ?
#
loop_
_entity_poly.entity_id
_entity_poly.type
_entity_poly.pdbx_seq_one_letter_code
_entity_poly.pdbx_strand_id
1 'polypeptide(L)'
;MVNYLIPYVDPKQNDGEEDPMFQEFTYGDKGRRGLKLLTTVKKGDYLFFHTSKNQKRYIMAFYKIEKVMPIDDARNDLLINQKYQNPHLLSRLTRENEVIVFGHPIDSFELVNPLEMNEELLDYLGIAFDPYTNVTVFGALTSKFRNWHTLTDRQVELIIRKIFATSQQKFSDPNVQLSSNEIPQLLERDIEDLIAKAPKLIGENFVLKEQQYVFGNTNKRLDLLLEDSVTGALTIVEIKKDAIDLKALTQLDNYTKEYKRASGIQHINGVLVGNGVQPYFEEKVIEKIKSKNWKLFTYGWLFSVKEPYKVHLSEKTIENNNFKLLITESSNNSFQLLLSNDTEQDFNEVYINSSGFMSEDEELFSYQDAKCIKNVSKQQSFKVMDMTPADLDFVTEYEIEGYTSKSVIYMKFENKKLRNVIDYTNPFSNKKSWLVPLMKSDIIPIAKIVRAILKGMYETAPPIQNKYYMKLIEDHPHSTRIMEELYELVEDYYRGDKAHTEEKWDIASELETNHNVQFEQSEGTEILLSYCAACQEFFDLSKGDIIKLFLKYAL
;
A
#
# COMPACT_ATOMS: atom_id res chain seq x y z
N MET A 1 -24.68 -25.05 13.20
CA MET A 1 -24.44 -23.85 12.37
C MET A 1 -25.10 -24.07 11.01
N VAL A 2 -25.48 -23.01 10.31
CA VAL A 2 -26.13 -23.13 9.00
C VAL A 2 -25.25 -22.46 7.96
N ASN A 3 -24.54 -23.29 7.19
CA ASN A 3 -23.55 -22.84 6.22
C ASN A 3 -24.08 -23.04 4.79
N TYR A 4 -23.72 -22.16 3.87
CA TYR A 4 -24.20 -22.23 2.49
C TYR A 4 -23.08 -22.15 1.48
N LEU A 5 -23.30 -22.81 0.35
CA LEU A 5 -22.58 -22.64 -0.89
C LEU A 5 -23.52 -21.90 -1.87
N ILE A 6 -23.15 -20.68 -2.24
CA ILE A 6 -23.98 -19.69 -2.90
C ILE A 6 -23.43 -19.40 -4.32
N PRO A 7 -24.24 -19.60 -5.37
CA PRO A 7 -23.90 -19.12 -6.69
C PRO A 7 -24.02 -17.60 -6.75
N TYR A 8 -23.04 -16.95 -7.36
CA TYR A 8 -23.12 -15.52 -7.71
C TYR A 8 -22.87 -15.32 -9.21
N VAL A 9 -23.33 -14.16 -9.70
CA VAL A 9 -23.20 -13.78 -11.11
C VAL A 9 -21.99 -12.87 -11.25
N ASP A 10 -21.16 -13.11 -12.27
CA ASP A 10 -20.03 -12.23 -12.56
C ASP A 10 -20.55 -10.80 -12.83
N PRO A 11 -19.93 -9.74 -12.30
CA PRO A 11 -20.41 -8.36 -12.49
C PRO A 11 -20.59 -7.98 -13.96
N LYS A 12 -19.77 -8.54 -14.87
CA LYS A 12 -19.90 -8.33 -16.32
C LYS A 12 -21.22 -8.85 -16.90
N GLN A 13 -21.88 -9.76 -16.19
CA GLN A 13 -23.15 -10.39 -16.55
C GLN A 13 -24.29 -9.93 -15.62
N ASN A 14 -24.02 -9.00 -14.69
CA ASN A 14 -24.94 -8.49 -13.70
C ASN A 14 -25.03 -6.95 -13.76
N ASP A 15 -25.05 -6.38 -14.96
CA ASP A 15 -25.15 -4.93 -15.20
C ASP A 15 -24.09 -4.09 -14.45
N GLY A 16 -22.93 -4.68 -14.14
CA GLY A 16 -21.86 -4.04 -13.38
C GLY A 16 -22.04 -4.06 -11.85
N GLU A 17 -23.16 -4.60 -11.34
CA GLU A 17 -23.36 -4.78 -9.91
C GLU A 17 -22.49 -5.94 -9.40
N GLU A 18 -21.47 -5.60 -8.62
CA GLU A 18 -20.62 -6.57 -7.92
C GLU A 18 -21.26 -6.97 -6.58
N ASP A 19 -21.87 -8.15 -6.57
CA ASP A 19 -22.41 -8.76 -5.35
C ASP A 19 -22.31 -10.30 -5.42
N PRO A 20 -21.55 -10.94 -4.52
CA PRO A 20 -20.87 -10.41 -3.35
C PRO A 20 -19.71 -9.45 -3.68
N MET A 21 -19.48 -8.47 -2.81
CA MET A 21 -18.36 -7.54 -2.91
C MET A 21 -17.19 -8.05 -2.08
N PHE A 22 -16.23 -8.69 -2.75
CA PHE A 22 -15.17 -9.45 -2.08
C PHE A 22 -14.22 -8.57 -1.26
N GLN A 23 -13.89 -7.38 -1.75
CA GLN A 23 -12.99 -6.44 -1.06
C GLN A 23 -13.56 -5.94 0.28
N GLU A 24 -14.88 -5.97 0.43
CA GLU A 24 -15.58 -5.48 1.63
C GLU A 24 -16.10 -6.62 2.52
N PHE A 25 -16.04 -7.84 2.02
CA PHE A 25 -16.72 -9.01 2.60
C PHE A 25 -18.21 -8.77 2.84
N THR A 26 -18.87 -8.08 1.92
CA THR A 26 -20.32 -7.81 1.98
C THR A 26 -21.07 -8.60 0.92
N TYR A 27 -22.29 -9.02 1.26
CA TYR A 27 -23.19 -9.72 0.34
C TYR A 27 -24.64 -9.36 0.62
N GLY A 28 -25.40 -8.99 -0.41
CA GLY A 28 -26.82 -8.70 -0.31
C GLY A 28 -27.70 -9.77 -0.94
N ASP A 29 -28.93 -9.90 -0.43
CA ASP A 29 -30.00 -10.60 -1.16
C ASP A 29 -31.36 -10.09 -0.69
N LYS A 30 -32.41 -10.51 -1.37
CA LYS A 30 -33.78 -10.00 -1.20
C LYS A 30 -34.82 -11.12 -1.32
N GLY A 31 -36.07 -10.77 -1.01
CA GLY A 31 -37.20 -11.69 -1.08
C GLY A 31 -36.98 -12.92 -0.20
N ARG A 32 -37.24 -14.12 -0.75
CA ARG A 32 -37.12 -15.38 0.01
C ARG A 32 -35.69 -15.68 0.46
N ARG A 33 -34.67 -15.28 -0.31
CA ARG A 33 -33.26 -15.52 0.04
C ARG A 33 -32.78 -14.54 1.11
N GLY A 34 -33.15 -13.26 0.98
CA GLY A 34 -32.88 -12.28 2.03
C GLY A 34 -33.56 -12.63 3.36
N LEU A 35 -34.83 -13.04 3.34
CA LEU A 35 -35.51 -13.55 4.55
C LEU A 35 -34.80 -14.78 5.14
N LYS A 36 -34.31 -15.68 4.28
CA LYS A 36 -33.56 -16.87 4.71
C LYS A 36 -32.24 -16.50 5.37
N LEU A 37 -31.49 -15.52 4.85
CA LEU A 37 -30.26 -15.02 5.50
C LEU A 37 -30.58 -14.49 6.89
N LEU A 38 -31.55 -13.58 6.99
CA LEU A 38 -31.88 -12.92 8.25
C LEU A 38 -32.36 -13.89 9.34
N THR A 39 -33.09 -14.93 8.95
CA THR A 39 -33.71 -15.86 9.91
C THR A 39 -32.83 -17.06 10.25
N THR A 40 -31.94 -17.50 9.34
CA THR A 40 -31.20 -18.76 9.50
C THR A 40 -29.70 -18.58 9.72
N VAL A 41 -29.10 -17.51 9.19
CA VAL A 41 -27.66 -17.28 9.25
C VAL A 41 -27.32 -16.45 10.48
N LYS A 42 -26.32 -16.89 11.24
CA LYS A 42 -25.88 -16.28 12.50
C LYS A 42 -24.38 -16.01 12.46
N LYS A 43 -23.94 -15.15 13.39
CA LYS A 43 -22.51 -14.92 13.63
C LYS A 43 -21.77 -16.25 13.84
N GLY A 44 -20.68 -16.45 13.10
CA GLY A 44 -19.86 -17.66 13.10
C GLY A 44 -20.19 -18.68 12.01
N ASP A 45 -21.36 -18.59 11.35
CA ASP A 45 -21.69 -19.42 10.18
C ASP A 45 -20.80 -19.05 8.96
N TYR A 46 -20.77 -19.90 7.93
CA TYR A 46 -19.98 -19.68 6.71
C TYR A 46 -20.84 -19.59 5.45
N LEU A 47 -20.57 -18.59 4.62
CA LEU A 47 -21.09 -18.48 3.25
C LEU A 47 -19.94 -18.62 2.25
N PHE A 48 -19.97 -19.66 1.43
CA PHE A 48 -19.02 -19.88 0.34
C PHE A 48 -19.62 -19.38 -0.97
N PHE A 49 -18.86 -18.62 -1.75
CA PHE A 49 -19.32 -18.06 -3.01
C PHE A 49 -18.66 -18.78 -4.18
N HIS A 50 -19.45 -19.18 -5.17
CA HIS A 50 -18.93 -19.86 -6.35
C HIS A 50 -19.54 -19.31 -7.64
N THR A 51 -18.75 -19.38 -8.71
CA THR A 51 -19.21 -19.02 -10.06
C THR A 51 -18.56 -19.93 -11.11
N SER A 52 -18.95 -19.76 -12.37
CA SER A 52 -18.41 -20.55 -13.49
C SER A 52 -17.46 -19.71 -14.32
N LYS A 53 -16.25 -20.22 -14.60
CA LYS A 53 -15.24 -19.62 -15.48
C LYS A 53 -14.70 -20.69 -16.41
N ASN A 54 -14.61 -20.40 -17.72
CA ASN A 54 -14.07 -21.31 -18.73
C ASN A 54 -14.65 -22.75 -18.68
N GLN A 55 -15.98 -22.87 -18.60
CA GLN A 55 -16.71 -24.16 -18.50
C GLN A 55 -16.35 -25.03 -17.29
N LYS A 56 -15.78 -24.41 -16.25
CA LYS A 56 -15.53 -25.02 -14.94
C LYS A 56 -16.17 -24.17 -13.86
N ARG A 57 -16.40 -24.76 -12.69
CA ARG A 57 -17.02 -24.09 -11.55
C ARG A 57 -16.02 -24.00 -10.42
N TYR A 58 -15.97 -22.85 -9.76
CA TYR A 58 -14.96 -22.56 -8.74
C TYR A 58 -15.61 -21.90 -7.54
N ILE A 59 -15.19 -22.32 -6.34
CA ILE A 59 -15.35 -21.52 -5.14
C ILE A 59 -14.31 -20.40 -5.22
N MET A 60 -14.78 -19.17 -5.05
CA MET A 60 -14.01 -17.94 -5.24
C MET A 60 -13.74 -17.24 -3.91
N ALA A 61 -14.61 -17.37 -2.92
CA ALA A 61 -14.45 -16.75 -1.61
C ALA A 61 -15.27 -17.49 -0.55
N PHE A 62 -15.02 -17.19 0.72
CA PHE A 62 -15.93 -17.52 1.80
C PHE A 62 -15.98 -16.41 2.85
N TYR A 63 -17.15 -16.16 3.43
CA TYR A 63 -17.32 -15.23 4.53
C TYR A 63 -17.66 -16.01 5.78
N LYS A 64 -16.91 -15.80 6.87
CA LYS A 64 -17.37 -16.18 8.20
C LYS A 64 -18.21 -15.05 8.73
N ILE A 65 -19.48 -15.31 9.03
CA ILE A 65 -20.44 -14.25 9.27
C ILE A 65 -20.16 -13.54 10.57
N GLU A 66 -20.09 -12.22 10.52
CA GLU A 66 -20.04 -11.36 11.70
C GLU A 66 -21.42 -10.79 12.03
N LYS A 67 -22.13 -10.31 11.00
CA LYS A 67 -23.44 -9.70 11.17
C LYS A 67 -24.32 -9.92 9.94
N VAL A 68 -25.63 -10.08 10.17
CA VAL A 68 -26.67 -10.02 9.14
C VAL A 68 -27.70 -9.01 9.61
N MET A 69 -28.12 -8.11 8.74
CA MET A 69 -29.12 -7.10 9.11
C MET A 69 -30.03 -6.70 7.96
N PRO A 70 -31.25 -6.21 8.25
CA PRO A 70 -32.12 -5.59 7.27
C PRO A 70 -31.43 -4.42 6.57
N ILE A 71 -31.67 -4.24 5.27
CA ILE A 71 -30.98 -3.19 4.51
C ILE A 71 -31.34 -1.79 4.98
N ASP A 72 -32.58 -1.57 5.42
CA ASP A 72 -33.02 -0.25 5.89
C ASP A 72 -32.29 0.16 7.17
N ASP A 73 -32.03 -0.79 8.07
CA ASP A 73 -31.22 -0.53 9.27
C ASP A 73 -29.78 -0.19 8.89
N ALA A 74 -29.21 -0.91 7.92
CA ALA A 74 -27.85 -0.68 7.44
C ALA A 74 -27.71 0.70 6.75
N ARG A 75 -28.71 1.11 5.97
CA ARG A 75 -28.77 2.42 5.30
C ARG A 75 -29.04 3.58 6.25
N ASN A 76 -29.55 3.33 7.45
CA ASN A 76 -29.72 4.38 8.46
C ASN A 76 -28.49 4.52 9.38
N ASP A 77 -27.55 3.60 9.29
CA ASP A 77 -26.29 3.64 10.03
C ASP A 77 -25.23 4.43 9.22
N LEU A 78 -24.89 5.62 9.71
CA LEU A 78 -23.94 6.52 9.06
C LEU A 78 -22.57 5.88 8.87
N LEU A 79 -22.11 5.06 9.82
CA LEU A 79 -20.81 4.42 9.75
C LEU A 79 -20.78 3.33 8.67
N ILE A 80 -21.89 2.59 8.53
CA ILE A 80 -22.00 1.56 7.50
C ILE A 80 -22.05 2.20 6.10
N ASN A 81 -22.85 3.24 5.91
CA ASN A 81 -22.97 3.92 4.62
C ASN A 81 -21.70 4.64 4.16
N GLN A 82 -20.91 5.19 5.10
CA GLN A 82 -19.63 5.82 4.77
C GLN A 82 -18.57 4.78 4.42
N LYS A 83 -18.66 3.58 5.02
CA LYS A 83 -17.64 2.55 4.94
C LYS A 83 -17.80 1.60 3.76
N TYR A 84 -19.04 1.21 3.44
CA TYR A 84 -19.32 0.12 2.51
C TYR A 84 -20.01 0.64 1.24
N GLN A 85 -19.56 0.17 0.08
CA GLN A 85 -20.02 0.54 -1.25
C GLN A 85 -20.84 -0.57 -1.94
N ASN A 86 -21.26 -1.60 -1.18
CA ASN A 86 -22.12 -2.65 -1.72
C ASN A 86 -23.36 -2.07 -2.43
N PRO A 87 -23.72 -2.55 -3.64
CA PRO A 87 -24.86 -2.02 -4.42
C PRO A 87 -26.19 -1.98 -3.65
N HIS A 88 -26.39 -2.92 -2.72
CA HIS A 88 -27.58 -2.95 -1.88
C HIS A 88 -27.66 -1.77 -0.91
N LEU A 89 -26.54 -1.19 -0.46
CA LEU A 89 -26.52 0.02 0.37
C LEU A 89 -26.75 1.28 -0.46
N LEU A 90 -26.19 1.33 -1.68
CA LEU A 90 -26.26 2.49 -2.56
C LEU A 90 -27.62 2.64 -3.26
N SER A 91 -28.33 1.53 -3.48
CA SER A 91 -29.66 1.55 -4.08
C SER A 91 -30.63 2.40 -3.26
N ARG A 92 -31.33 3.34 -3.92
CA ARG A 92 -32.42 4.12 -3.31
C ARG A 92 -33.74 3.35 -3.22
N LEU A 93 -33.80 2.16 -3.81
CA LEU A 93 -34.98 1.31 -3.78
C LEU A 93 -34.80 0.25 -2.70
N THR A 94 -35.66 0.28 -1.68
CA THR A 94 -35.82 -0.82 -0.73
C THR A 94 -36.68 -1.89 -1.37
N ARG A 95 -36.17 -3.12 -1.40
CA ARG A 95 -36.90 -4.29 -1.88
C ARG A 95 -37.37 -5.15 -0.70
N GLU A 96 -38.42 -5.92 -0.91
CA GLU A 96 -39.01 -6.75 0.14
C GLU A 96 -37.98 -7.74 0.71
N ASN A 97 -37.86 -7.81 2.04
CA ASN A 97 -36.91 -8.67 2.76
C ASN A 97 -35.46 -8.52 2.27
N GLU A 98 -35.07 -7.32 1.86
CA GLU A 98 -33.70 -7.02 1.47
C GLU A 98 -32.79 -6.89 2.69
N VAL A 99 -31.66 -7.55 2.62
CA VAL A 99 -30.72 -7.69 3.74
C VAL A 99 -29.31 -7.59 3.23
N ILE A 100 -28.40 -7.27 4.15
CA ILE A 100 -26.96 -7.31 3.90
C ILE A 100 -26.28 -8.15 4.96
N VAL A 101 -25.30 -8.92 4.51
CA VAL A 101 -24.44 -9.79 5.29
C VAL A 101 -23.05 -9.16 5.31
N PHE A 102 -22.46 -9.11 6.50
CA PHE A 102 -21.08 -8.69 6.73
C PHE A 102 -20.27 -9.89 7.19
N GLY A 103 -19.25 -10.22 6.41
CA GLY A 103 -18.20 -11.15 6.80
C GLY A 103 -17.29 -10.55 7.87
N HIS A 104 -16.74 -11.42 8.71
CA HIS A 104 -15.70 -11.06 9.66
C HIS A 104 -14.44 -10.69 8.87
N PRO A 105 -13.86 -9.50 9.06
CA PRO A 105 -12.79 -9.00 8.20
C PRO A 105 -11.51 -9.85 8.24
N ILE A 106 -11.27 -10.57 9.34
CA ILE A 106 -10.09 -11.44 9.51
C ILE A 106 -10.38 -12.89 9.11
N ASP A 107 -11.63 -13.35 9.30
CA ASP A 107 -11.96 -14.77 9.16
C ASP A 107 -12.69 -15.05 7.83
N SER A 108 -12.87 -14.03 6.99
CA SER A 108 -13.41 -14.13 5.63
C SER A 108 -12.26 -14.05 4.64
N PHE A 109 -12.46 -14.58 3.43
CA PHE A 109 -11.36 -14.80 2.51
C PHE A 109 -11.80 -14.81 1.04
N GLU A 110 -11.13 -14.02 0.20
CA GLU A 110 -11.16 -14.15 -1.26
C GLU A 110 -10.00 -15.04 -1.73
N LEU A 111 -10.31 -16.05 -2.54
CA LEU A 111 -9.36 -17.07 -2.98
C LEU A 111 -8.52 -16.58 -4.15
N VAL A 112 -7.22 -16.34 -3.88
CA VAL A 112 -6.21 -16.09 -4.92
C VAL A 112 -6.10 -17.26 -5.89
N ASN A 113 -6.18 -18.49 -5.36
CA ASN A 113 -6.27 -19.72 -6.16
C ASN A 113 -7.67 -20.34 -5.95
N PRO A 114 -8.64 -20.05 -6.83
CA PRO A 114 -10.00 -20.57 -6.70
C PRO A 114 -10.03 -22.09 -6.63
N LEU A 115 -10.88 -22.63 -5.74
CA LEU A 115 -11.01 -24.07 -5.55
C LEU A 115 -11.99 -24.63 -6.60
N GLU A 116 -11.48 -25.43 -7.53
CA GLU A 116 -12.30 -26.07 -8.56
C GLU A 116 -13.31 -27.04 -7.93
N MET A 117 -14.58 -26.86 -8.27
CA MET A 117 -15.65 -27.80 -7.95
C MET A 117 -15.71 -28.88 -9.01
N ASN A 118 -15.17 -30.05 -8.70
CA ASN A 118 -15.15 -31.22 -9.55
C ASN A 118 -15.65 -32.46 -8.78
N GLU A 119 -15.73 -33.60 -9.46
CA GLU A 119 -16.16 -34.88 -8.87
C GLU A 119 -15.33 -35.27 -7.65
N GLU A 120 -14.00 -35.12 -7.71
CA GLU A 120 -13.09 -35.42 -6.60
C GLU A 120 -13.42 -34.60 -5.35
N LEU A 121 -13.68 -33.29 -5.50
CA LEU A 121 -14.05 -32.44 -4.37
C LEU A 121 -15.40 -32.84 -3.79
N LEU A 122 -16.39 -33.15 -4.62
CA LEU A 122 -17.72 -33.55 -4.14
C LEU A 122 -17.68 -34.88 -3.39
N ASP A 123 -16.94 -35.85 -3.91
CA ASP A 123 -16.69 -37.13 -3.25
C ASP A 123 -15.97 -36.93 -1.91
N TYR A 124 -14.95 -36.07 -1.89
CA TYR A 124 -14.23 -35.70 -0.66
C TYR A 124 -15.15 -35.08 0.40
N LEU A 125 -16.15 -34.31 -0.03
CA LEU A 125 -17.16 -33.69 0.84
C LEU A 125 -18.35 -34.62 1.15
N GLY A 126 -18.41 -35.82 0.56
CA GLY A 126 -19.56 -36.72 0.66
C GLY A 126 -20.85 -36.13 0.09
N ILE A 127 -20.75 -35.21 -0.87
CA ILE A 127 -21.90 -34.62 -1.55
C ILE A 127 -22.26 -35.53 -2.71
N ALA A 128 -23.36 -36.29 -2.58
CA ALA A 128 -23.83 -37.20 -3.62
C ALA A 128 -23.94 -36.49 -4.98
N PHE A 129 -23.21 -36.95 -5.99
CA PHE A 129 -23.18 -36.34 -7.32
C PHE A 129 -23.31 -37.44 -8.38
N ASP A 130 -24.22 -37.23 -9.34
CA ASP A 130 -24.40 -38.13 -10.46
C ASP A 130 -24.11 -37.35 -11.77
N PRO A 131 -22.91 -37.53 -12.36
CA PRO A 131 -22.51 -36.80 -13.55
C PRO A 131 -23.36 -37.18 -14.78
N TYR A 132 -24.05 -38.32 -14.77
CA TYR A 132 -24.81 -38.84 -15.91
C TYR A 132 -26.22 -38.27 -16.03
N THR A 133 -26.62 -37.39 -15.10
CA THR A 133 -27.90 -36.67 -15.17
C THR A 133 -27.94 -35.61 -16.27
N ASN A 134 -26.80 -35.27 -16.88
CA ASN A 134 -26.67 -34.30 -17.97
C ASN A 134 -25.65 -34.76 -19.02
N VAL A 135 -25.62 -34.06 -20.17
CA VAL A 135 -24.70 -34.36 -21.29
C VAL A 135 -23.22 -34.11 -20.92
N THR A 136 -22.94 -33.25 -19.93
CA THR A 136 -21.58 -32.96 -19.45
C THR A 136 -21.52 -32.82 -17.93
N VAL A 137 -20.37 -33.13 -17.33
CA VAL A 137 -20.08 -32.94 -15.90
C VAL A 137 -20.35 -31.50 -15.47
N PHE A 138 -19.91 -30.52 -16.27
CA PHE A 138 -20.19 -29.10 -16.03
C PHE A 138 -21.69 -28.79 -16.02
N GLY A 139 -22.48 -29.39 -16.92
CA GLY A 139 -23.94 -29.27 -16.94
C GLY A 139 -24.59 -29.83 -15.68
N ALA A 140 -24.13 -30.99 -15.21
CA ALA A 140 -24.60 -31.60 -13.97
C ALA A 140 -24.28 -30.75 -12.74
N LEU A 141 -23.04 -30.21 -12.65
CA LEU A 141 -22.64 -29.28 -11.59
C LEU A 141 -23.48 -27.99 -11.61
N THR A 142 -23.69 -27.43 -12.79
CA THR A 142 -24.48 -26.20 -12.96
C THR A 142 -25.94 -26.40 -12.55
N SER A 143 -26.53 -27.55 -12.88
CA SER A 143 -27.89 -27.90 -12.47
C SER A 143 -27.98 -28.06 -10.94
N LYS A 144 -27.07 -28.83 -10.35
CA LYS A 144 -27.07 -29.14 -8.92
C LYS A 144 -26.86 -27.91 -8.03
N PHE A 145 -25.92 -27.04 -8.41
CA PHE A 145 -25.55 -25.84 -7.65
C PHE A 145 -26.15 -24.56 -8.26
N ARG A 146 -27.31 -24.66 -8.91
CA ARG A 146 -28.06 -23.49 -9.39
C ARG A 146 -28.67 -22.69 -8.24
N ASN A 147 -29.03 -23.38 -7.15
CA ASN A 147 -29.56 -22.80 -5.93
C ASN A 147 -28.57 -22.98 -4.79
N TRP A 148 -28.81 -22.27 -3.68
CA TRP A 148 -27.99 -22.37 -2.49
C TRP A 148 -27.97 -23.81 -1.97
N HIS A 149 -26.78 -24.34 -1.77
CA HIS A 149 -26.58 -25.67 -1.23
C HIS A 149 -26.17 -25.55 0.25
N THR A 150 -26.87 -26.25 1.13
CA THR A 150 -26.52 -26.24 2.57
C THR A 150 -25.31 -27.13 2.81
N LEU A 151 -24.39 -26.67 3.64
CA LEU A 151 -23.20 -27.40 4.05
C LEU A 151 -23.27 -27.75 5.54
N THR A 152 -22.85 -28.97 5.87
CA THR A 152 -22.62 -29.39 7.26
C THR A 152 -21.31 -28.81 7.79
N ASP A 153 -21.17 -28.71 9.12
CA ASP A 153 -19.95 -28.18 9.75
C ASP A 153 -18.70 -28.98 9.35
N ARG A 154 -18.84 -30.30 9.22
CA ARG A 154 -17.77 -31.18 8.71
C ARG A 154 -17.39 -30.83 7.28
N GLN A 155 -18.34 -30.53 6.41
CA GLN A 155 -18.05 -30.13 5.02
C GLN A 155 -17.35 -28.77 4.96
N VAL A 156 -17.76 -27.82 5.81
CA VAL A 156 -17.07 -26.52 5.93
C VAL A 156 -15.61 -26.72 6.32
N GLU A 157 -15.35 -27.52 7.36
CA GLU A 157 -13.98 -27.84 7.79
C GLU A 157 -13.15 -28.45 6.67
N LEU A 158 -13.72 -29.41 5.93
CA LEU A 158 -13.06 -30.07 4.81
C LEU A 158 -12.78 -29.12 3.64
N ILE A 159 -13.71 -28.21 3.30
CA ILE A 159 -13.51 -27.19 2.27
C ILE A 159 -12.38 -26.24 2.68
N ILE A 160 -12.42 -25.69 3.89
CA ILE A 160 -11.39 -24.79 4.42
C ILE A 160 -10.01 -25.49 4.41
N ARG A 161 -9.97 -26.76 4.82
CA ARG A 161 -8.74 -27.56 4.77
C ARG A 161 -8.21 -27.72 3.35
N LYS A 162 -9.06 -28.02 2.36
CA LYS A 162 -8.64 -28.17 0.96
C LYS A 162 -8.18 -26.84 0.37
N ILE A 163 -8.90 -25.75 0.64
CA ILE A 163 -8.53 -24.38 0.26
C ILE A 163 -7.09 -24.07 0.70
N PHE A 164 -6.79 -24.30 1.98
CA PHE A 164 -5.50 -23.93 2.58
C PHE A 164 -4.43 -25.01 2.49
N ALA A 165 -4.73 -26.17 1.91
CA ALA A 165 -3.73 -27.17 1.52
C ALA A 165 -2.98 -26.76 0.24
N THR A 166 -3.57 -25.89 -0.58
CA THR A 166 -2.90 -25.21 -1.69
C THR A 166 -2.31 -23.90 -1.18
N SER A 167 -1.21 -23.42 -1.75
CA SER A 167 -0.63 -22.11 -1.43
C SER A 167 -1.57 -20.98 -1.87
N GLN A 168 -2.57 -20.71 -1.03
CA GLN A 168 -3.29 -19.45 -1.04
C GLN A 168 -2.33 -18.40 -0.49
N GLN A 169 -2.08 -17.30 -1.20
CA GLN A 169 -1.53 -16.13 -0.52
C GLN A 169 -2.59 -15.70 0.49
N LYS A 170 -2.26 -15.88 1.77
CA LYS A 170 -3.24 -16.02 2.87
C LYS A 170 -3.37 -14.74 3.68
N PHE A 171 -4.61 -14.31 3.87
CA PHE A 171 -5.22 -13.61 5.02
C PHE A 171 -5.72 -14.55 6.15
N SER A 172 -5.02 -15.63 6.55
CA SER A 172 -5.55 -16.50 7.64
C SER A 172 -4.48 -17.25 8.45
N ASP A 173 -3.69 -16.50 9.24
CA ASP A 173 -2.96 -17.04 10.38
C ASP A 173 -3.26 -16.16 11.61
N PRO A 174 -3.80 -16.70 12.72
CA PRO A 174 -3.89 -15.97 13.99
C PRO A 174 -2.52 -15.54 14.54
N ASN A 175 -1.42 -15.98 13.92
CA ASN A 175 -0.10 -15.45 14.15
C ASN A 175 0.35 -14.33 13.21
N VAL A 176 -0.21 -14.05 12.01
CA VAL A 176 0.35 -12.98 11.15
C VAL A 176 -0.56 -12.41 10.01
N GLN A 177 -0.65 -11.07 10.00
CA GLN A 177 -0.77 -10.03 8.94
C GLN A 177 -2.07 -9.23 8.62
N LEU A 178 -2.15 -7.96 9.09
CA LEU A 178 -2.99 -6.85 8.57
C LEU A 178 -2.14 -5.98 7.62
N SER A 179 -2.71 -5.58 6.48
CA SER A 179 -2.05 -4.67 5.53
C SER A 179 -1.93 -3.23 6.05
N SER A 180 -1.03 -2.42 5.48
CA SER A 180 -0.83 -0.97 5.79
C SER A 180 -2.11 -0.15 5.80
N ASN A 181 -3.13 -0.61 5.08
CA ASN A 181 -4.37 0.12 4.83
C ASN A 181 -5.45 -0.18 5.88
N GLU A 182 -5.26 -1.21 6.72
CA GLU A 182 -6.25 -1.67 7.73
C GLU A 182 -5.91 -1.20 9.16
N ILE A 183 -4.65 -0.86 9.42
CA ILE A 183 -4.17 -0.31 10.71
C ILE A 183 -4.83 1.02 11.09
N PRO A 184 -5.12 1.98 10.18
CA PRO A 184 -5.78 3.23 10.54
C PRO A 184 -7.21 3.05 11.08
N GLN A 185 -7.85 1.90 10.85
CA GLN A 185 -9.26 1.66 11.16
C GLN A 185 -9.51 0.96 12.51
N LEU A 186 -8.46 0.48 13.17
CA LEU A 186 -8.58 -0.12 14.50
C LEU A 186 -8.79 0.96 15.55
N LEU A 187 -9.82 0.82 16.39
CA LEU A 187 -10.02 1.66 17.55
C LEU A 187 -9.30 1.06 18.76
N GLU A 188 -8.91 1.91 19.73
CA GLU A 188 -8.34 1.43 21.01
C GLU A 188 -9.27 0.41 21.69
N ARG A 189 -10.58 0.62 21.55
CA ARG A 189 -11.63 -0.29 22.05
C ARG A 189 -11.58 -1.68 21.42
N ASP A 190 -11.21 -1.80 20.14
CA ASP A 190 -11.15 -3.11 19.47
C ASP A 190 -10.00 -3.96 20.03
N ILE A 191 -8.87 -3.29 20.31
CA ILE A 191 -7.68 -3.88 20.92
C ILE A 191 -7.95 -4.27 22.36
N GLU A 192 -8.63 -3.39 23.09
CA GLU A 192 -9.09 -3.62 24.44
C GLU A 192 -10.02 -4.83 24.52
N ASP A 193 -11.06 -4.90 23.68
CA ASP A 193 -12.01 -6.01 23.65
C ASP A 193 -11.33 -7.33 23.29
N LEU A 194 -10.30 -7.30 22.43
CA LEU A 194 -9.51 -8.48 22.09
C LEU A 194 -8.74 -9.00 23.32
N ILE A 195 -8.04 -8.12 24.02
CA ILE A 195 -7.25 -8.49 25.21
C ILE A 195 -8.19 -8.92 26.34
N ALA A 196 -9.32 -8.24 26.53
CA ALA A 196 -10.34 -8.61 27.51
C ALA A 196 -10.88 -10.04 27.27
N LYS A 197 -11.13 -10.41 26.02
CA LYS A 197 -11.60 -11.76 25.62
C LYS A 197 -10.51 -12.82 25.64
N ALA A 198 -9.25 -12.44 25.44
CA ALA A 198 -8.10 -13.34 25.44
C ALA A 198 -6.90 -12.78 26.21
N PRO A 199 -6.95 -12.65 27.55
CA PRO A 199 -5.87 -12.03 28.33
C PRO A 199 -4.53 -12.78 28.20
N LYS A 200 -4.60 -14.08 27.85
CA LYS A 200 -3.45 -14.93 27.50
C LYS A 200 -2.53 -14.35 26.43
N LEU A 201 -3.00 -13.41 25.60
CA LEU A 201 -2.20 -12.72 24.59
C LEU A 201 -1.06 -11.89 25.20
N ILE A 202 -1.21 -11.43 26.43
CA ILE A 202 -0.20 -10.62 27.14
C ILE A 202 0.34 -11.30 28.40
N GLY A 203 -0.12 -12.52 28.70
CA GLY A 203 0.44 -13.36 29.76
C GLY A 203 -0.40 -14.63 29.99
N GLU A 204 0.24 -15.81 29.98
CA GLU A 204 -0.45 -17.12 30.02
C GLU A 204 -1.44 -17.30 31.18
N ASN A 205 -1.12 -16.70 32.34
CA ASN A 205 -1.91 -16.84 33.57
C ASN A 205 -2.84 -15.65 33.84
N PHE A 206 -2.92 -14.68 32.93
CA PHE A 206 -3.74 -13.49 33.15
C PHE A 206 -5.23 -13.78 33.00
N VAL A 207 -5.99 -13.20 33.91
CA VAL A 207 -7.46 -13.20 33.92
C VAL A 207 -7.94 -11.76 34.02
N LEU A 208 -8.99 -11.43 33.27
CA LEU A 208 -9.61 -10.10 33.33
C LEU A 208 -10.30 -9.91 34.68
N LYS A 209 -9.95 -8.83 35.39
CA LYS A 209 -10.54 -8.47 36.68
C LYS A 209 -11.50 -7.29 36.55
N GLU A 210 -11.12 -6.26 35.81
CA GLU A 210 -12.02 -5.14 35.44
C GLU A 210 -11.67 -4.62 34.03
N GLN A 211 -12.68 -4.11 33.34
CA GLN A 211 -12.54 -3.38 32.06
C GLN A 211 -13.12 -1.98 32.24
N GLN A 212 -12.45 -0.94 31.72
CA GLN A 212 -12.88 0.45 31.83
C GLN A 212 -13.10 0.94 33.27
N TYR A 213 -12.21 0.56 34.19
CA TYR A 213 -12.34 0.89 35.61
C TYR A 213 -12.21 2.40 35.86
N VAL A 214 -13.20 2.99 36.53
CA VAL A 214 -13.23 4.44 36.84
C VAL A 214 -12.79 4.69 38.28
N PHE A 215 -11.79 5.55 38.46
CA PHE A 215 -11.37 6.01 39.78
C PHE A 215 -12.37 7.02 40.33
N GLY A 216 -13.06 6.67 41.42
CA GLY A 216 -14.13 7.52 42.00
C GLY A 216 -13.70 8.94 42.41
N ASN A 217 -12.40 9.18 42.65
CA ASN A 217 -11.90 10.48 43.12
C ASN A 217 -11.45 11.42 41.99
N THR A 218 -11.08 10.89 40.83
CA THR A 218 -10.54 11.69 39.70
C THR A 218 -11.36 11.56 38.42
N ASN A 219 -12.33 10.64 38.40
CA ASN A 219 -13.11 10.26 37.23
C ASN A 219 -12.25 9.80 36.04
N LYS A 220 -10.98 9.45 36.29
CA LYS A 220 -10.09 8.86 35.28
C LYS A 220 -10.44 7.40 35.08
N ARG A 221 -10.20 6.91 33.87
CA ARG A 221 -10.60 5.59 33.43
C ARG A 221 -9.38 4.80 32.96
N LEU A 222 -9.23 3.61 33.51
CA LEU A 222 -8.19 2.66 33.18
C LEU A 222 -8.74 1.61 32.21
N ASP A 223 -7.97 1.25 31.19
CA ASP A 223 -8.46 0.38 30.11
C ASP A 223 -8.73 -1.04 30.61
N LEU A 224 -7.71 -1.74 31.11
CA LEU A 224 -7.87 -3.09 31.67
C LEU A 224 -7.08 -3.28 32.96
N LEU A 225 -7.71 -3.97 33.90
CA LEU A 225 -7.08 -4.50 35.11
C LEU A 225 -7.09 -6.02 35.05
N LEU A 226 -5.90 -6.61 35.04
CA LEU A 226 -5.70 -8.05 35.00
C LEU A 226 -5.15 -8.56 36.33
N GLU A 227 -5.45 -9.81 36.63
CA GLU A 227 -4.88 -10.56 37.75
C GLU A 227 -4.14 -11.78 37.20
N ASP A 228 -2.92 -11.99 37.68
CA ASP A 228 -2.21 -13.24 37.45
C ASP A 228 -2.79 -14.31 38.37
N SER A 229 -3.47 -15.31 37.78
CA SER A 229 -4.16 -16.37 38.52
C SER A 229 -3.24 -17.26 39.36
N VAL A 230 -1.93 -17.24 39.14
CA VAL A 230 -0.95 -18.02 39.89
C VAL A 230 -0.39 -17.24 41.08
N THR A 231 -0.08 -15.95 40.87
CA THR A 231 0.59 -15.12 41.88
C THR A 231 -0.35 -14.18 42.64
N GLY A 232 -1.57 -13.97 42.14
CA GLY A 232 -2.51 -12.96 42.64
C GLY A 232 -2.06 -11.52 42.37
N ALA A 233 -1.02 -11.32 41.54
CA ALA A 233 -0.48 -10.00 41.25
C ALA A 233 -1.38 -9.23 40.28
N LEU A 234 -1.71 -7.99 40.63
CA LEU A 234 -2.48 -7.09 39.78
C LEU A 234 -1.61 -6.39 38.75
N THR A 235 -2.13 -6.30 37.53
CA THR A 235 -1.47 -5.69 36.38
C THR A 235 -2.41 -4.69 35.72
N ILE A 236 -1.96 -3.44 35.60
CA ILE A 236 -2.65 -2.40 34.85
C ILE A 236 -2.18 -2.44 33.40
N VAL A 237 -3.13 -2.45 32.46
CA VAL A 237 -2.86 -2.38 31.03
C VAL A 237 -3.36 -1.05 30.50
N GLU A 238 -2.48 -0.32 29.84
CA GLU A 238 -2.78 0.89 29.08
C GLU A 238 -2.61 0.60 27.59
N ILE A 239 -3.63 0.94 26.79
CA ILE A 239 -3.69 0.62 25.37
C ILE A 239 -3.68 1.91 24.56
N LYS A 240 -2.86 1.93 23.50
CA LYS A 240 -2.82 3.02 22.53
C LYS A 240 -3.02 2.50 21.12
N LYS A 241 -3.81 3.22 20.32
CA LYS A 241 -3.97 2.98 18.86
C LYS A 241 -2.68 3.33 18.09
N ASP A 242 -1.97 4.32 18.59
CA ASP A 242 -0.76 4.83 17.96
C ASP A 242 0.50 4.33 18.65
N ALA A 243 1.64 4.81 18.14
CA ALA A 243 2.93 4.47 18.71
C ALA A 243 3.05 5.06 20.12
N ILE A 244 3.60 4.27 21.04
CA ILE A 244 3.72 4.64 22.44
C ILE A 244 4.71 5.79 22.58
N ASP A 245 4.26 6.85 23.25
CA ASP A 245 5.02 8.06 23.55
C ASP A 245 5.24 8.25 25.06
N LEU A 246 5.79 9.40 25.45
CA LEU A 246 5.99 9.74 26.87
C LEU A 246 4.67 10.02 27.62
N LYS A 247 3.59 10.38 26.92
CA LYS A 247 2.27 10.61 27.55
C LYS A 247 1.69 9.29 28.03
N ALA A 248 1.72 8.24 27.21
CA ALA A 248 1.26 6.90 27.58
C ALA A 248 1.98 6.36 28.84
N LEU A 249 3.29 6.56 28.93
CA LEU A 249 4.07 6.22 30.14
C LEU A 249 3.64 7.00 31.38
N THR A 250 3.36 8.28 31.19
CA THR A 250 2.91 9.16 32.27
C THR A 250 1.50 8.77 32.73
N GLN A 251 0.64 8.38 31.80
CA GLN A 251 -0.70 7.87 32.08
C GLN A 251 -0.64 6.57 32.90
N LEU A 252 0.13 5.58 32.47
CA LEU A 252 0.33 4.34 33.21
C LEU A 252 0.93 4.55 34.62
N ASP A 253 1.92 5.46 34.74
CA ASP A 253 2.52 5.79 36.05
C ASP A 253 1.50 6.43 36.99
N ASN A 254 0.65 7.31 36.46
CA ASN A 254 -0.42 7.95 37.22
C ASN A 254 -1.45 6.92 37.69
N TYR A 255 -1.92 6.04 36.82
CA TYR A 255 -2.88 4.98 37.17
C TYR A 255 -2.33 4.03 38.19
N THR A 256 -1.07 3.63 38.05
CA THR A 256 -0.37 2.80 39.03
C THR A 256 -0.35 3.50 40.39
N LYS A 257 0.09 4.77 40.47
CA LYS A 257 0.13 5.53 41.73
C LYS A 257 -1.26 5.71 42.35
N GLU A 258 -2.26 5.97 41.53
CA GLU A 258 -3.63 6.21 41.97
C GLU A 258 -4.28 4.94 42.52
N TYR A 259 -4.12 3.82 41.82
CA TYR A 259 -4.62 2.53 42.27
C TYR A 259 -3.92 2.10 43.57
N LYS A 260 -2.60 2.32 43.71
CA LYS A 260 -1.88 2.06 44.98
C LYS A 260 -2.45 2.86 46.15
N ARG A 261 -2.79 4.14 45.94
CA ARG A 261 -3.41 5.00 46.97
C ARG A 261 -4.82 4.54 47.34
N ALA A 262 -5.62 4.14 46.35
CA ALA A 262 -7.03 3.77 46.56
C ALA A 262 -7.18 2.39 47.21
N SER A 263 -6.34 1.42 46.82
CA SER A 263 -6.46 0.01 47.25
C SER A 263 -5.53 -0.40 48.39
N GLY A 264 -4.51 0.41 48.71
CA GLY A 264 -3.47 0.06 49.68
C GLY A 264 -2.47 -1.00 49.21
N ILE A 265 -2.60 -1.49 47.97
CA ILE A 265 -1.72 -2.50 47.38
C ILE A 265 -0.38 -1.85 47.01
N GLN A 266 0.73 -2.36 47.51
CA GLN A 266 2.04 -1.74 47.27
C GLN A 266 2.68 -2.14 45.93
N HIS A 267 2.33 -3.30 45.40
CA HIS A 267 2.95 -3.90 44.22
C HIS A 267 1.90 -4.10 43.14
N ILE A 268 2.05 -3.35 42.05
CA ILE A 268 1.18 -3.39 40.87
C ILE A 268 2.10 -3.33 39.66
N ASN A 269 1.90 -4.27 38.74
CA ASN A 269 2.63 -4.31 37.48
C ASN A 269 1.98 -3.39 36.47
N GLY A 270 2.78 -2.90 35.52
CA GLY A 270 2.32 -2.07 34.42
C GLY A 270 2.59 -2.76 33.09
N VAL A 271 1.62 -2.67 32.19
CA VAL A 271 1.70 -3.15 30.81
C VAL A 271 1.29 -2.02 29.88
N LEU A 272 2.10 -1.75 28.86
CA LEU A 272 1.74 -0.88 27.75
C LEU A 272 1.53 -1.70 26.49
N VAL A 273 0.46 -1.40 25.75
CA VAL A 273 0.13 -2.01 24.47
C VAL A 273 -0.02 -0.91 23.41
N GLY A 274 0.70 -1.01 22.29
CA GLY A 274 0.68 0.01 21.22
C GLY A 274 1.14 -0.52 19.87
N ASN A 275 1.00 0.25 18.79
CA ASN A 275 1.42 -0.20 17.45
C ASN A 275 2.95 -0.17 17.21
N GLY A 276 3.70 0.10 18.27
CA GLY A 276 5.13 0.38 18.26
C GLY A 276 5.47 1.35 19.40
N VAL A 277 6.75 1.71 19.51
CA VAL A 277 7.17 2.88 20.29
C VAL A 277 7.53 3.96 19.29
N GLN A 278 7.20 5.22 19.57
CA GLN A 278 7.64 6.31 18.71
C GLN A 278 9.17 6.28 18.61
N PRO A 279 9.76 6.15 17.41
CA PRO A 279 11.21 5.92 17.24
C PRO A 279 12.07 6.94 17.98
N TYR A 280 11.62 8.20 18.04
CA TYR A 280 12.31 9.28 18.75
C TYR A 280 12.33 9.12 20.28
N PHE A 281 11.37 8.42 20.87
CA PHE A 281 11.28 8.20 22.33
C PHE A 281 11.70 6.79 22.75
N GLU A 282 12.14 5.94 21.82
CA GLU A 282 12.40 4.52 22.05
C GLU A 282 13.35 4.28 23.24
N GLU A 283 14.51 4.94 23.28
CA GLU A 283 15.48 4.80 24.37
C GLU A 283 14.89 5.20 25.73
N LYS A 284 14.21 6.36 25.80
CA LYS A 284 13.60 6.88 27.03
C LYS A 284 12.44 6.00 27.52
N VAL A 285 11.64 5.48 26.58
CA VAL A 285 10.52 4.59 26.87
C VAL A 285 11.05 3.28 27.41
N ILE A 286 12.03 2.66 26.74
CA ILE A 286 12.66 1.41 27.18
C ILE A 286 13.32 1.57 28.55
N GLU A 287 14.05 2.66 28.79
CA GLU A 287 14.67 2.95 30.09
C GLU A 287 13.64 3.04 31.21
N LYS A 288 12.53 3.75 30.96
CA LYS A 288 11.46 3.92 31.95
C LYS A 288 10.69 2.62 32.22
N ILE A 289 10.43 1.82 31.19
CA ILE A 289 9.81 0.50 31.32
C ILE A 289 10.70 -0.45 32.14
N LYS A 290 12.01 -0.49 31.84
CA LYS A 290 12.99 -1.28 32.59
C LYS A 290 13.09 -0.85 34.05
N SER A 291 13.22 0.44 34.32
CA SER A 291 13.36 0.95 35.70
C SER A 291 12.13 0.69 36.59
N LYS A 292 10.95 0.55 35.98
CA LYS A 292 9.68 0.26 36.66
C LYS A 292 9.29 -1.22 36.65
N ASN A 293 10.10 -2.07 36.01
CA ASN A 293 9.79 -3.47 35.75
C ASN A 293 8.41 -3.66 35.09
N TRP A 294 8.09 -2.78 34.14
CA TRP A 294 6.88 -2.88 33.33
C TRP A 294 7.13 -3.71 32.08
N LYS A 295 6.05 -4.11 31.42
CA LYS A 295 6.11 -4.83 30.15
C LYS A 295 5.59 -3.95 29.02
N LEU A 296 6.19 -4.14 27.86
CA LEU A 296 5.82 -3.48 26.62
C LEU A 296 5.38 -4.54 25.63
N PHE A 297 4.21 -4.34 25.03
CA PHE A 297 3.68 -5.17 23.99
C PHE A 297 3.39 -4.31 22.77
N THR A 298 3.85 -4.77 21.62
CA THR A 298 3.52 -4.14 20.34
C THR A 298 2.56 -5.02 19.57
N TYR A 299 1.54 -4.42 18.94
CA TYR A 299 0.78 -5.08 17.89
C TYR A 299 1.28 -4.54 16.54
N GLY A 300 1.75 -5.45 15.69
CA GLY A 300 2.32 -5.10 14.40
C GLY A 300 1.29 -5.14 13.28
N TRP A 301 1.80 -5.13 12.05
CA TRP A 301 1.15 -5.37 10.75
C TRP A 301 0.44 -6.72 10.64
N LEU A 302 0.00 -7.26 11.76
CA LEU A 302 0.26 -8.60 12.23
C LEU A 302 -0.17 -8.56 13.69
N PHE A 303 -1.44 -8.79 13.99
CA PHE A 303 -1.97 -8.74 15.36
C PHE A 303 -1.45 -9.93 16.20
N SER A 304 -0.13 -10.03 16.35
CA SER A 304 0.54 -10.87 17.34
C SER A 304 1.11 -9.94 18.39
N VAL A 305 0.66 -10.11 19.62
CA VAL A 305 1.20 -9.40 20.77
C VAL A 305 2.43 -10.17 21.24
N LYS A 306 3.65 -9.63 21.04
CA LYS A 306 4.92 -10.28 21.40
C LYS A 306 5.89 -9.27 22.03
N GLU A 307 6.82 -9.74 22.86
CA GLU A 307 7.98 -8.94 23.26
C GLU A 307 8.85 -8.61 22.01
N PRO A 308 9.42 -7.40 21.89
CA PRO A 308 10.01 -6.94 20.64
C PRO A 308 11.25 -7.77 20.23
N TYR A 309 11.19 -8.36 19.03
CA TYR A 309 12.34 -8.96 18.34
C TYR A 309 13.07 -7.93 17.48
N LYS A 310 14.41 -7.94 17.55
CA LYS A 310 15.32 -7.26 16.60
C LYS A 310 15.13 -7.84 15.20
N VAL A 311 14.76 -7.00 14.24
CA VAL A 311 14.66 -7.40 12.83
C VAL A 311 16.06 -7.40 12.20
N HIS A 312 16.52 -8.57 11.76
CA HIS A 312 17.55 -8.66 10.72
C HIS A 312 16.83 -8.77 9.37
N LEU A 313 16.80 -7.67 8.63
CA LEU A 313 16.45 -7.69 7.21
C LEU A 313 17.58 -8.39 6.46
N SER A 314 17.25 -9.48 5.77
CA SER A 314 18.16 -10.15 4.85
C SER A 314 18.66 -9.15 3.81
N GLU A 315 19.98 -9.08 3.65
CA GLU A 315 20.71 -8.38 2.59
C GLU A 315 20.24 -8.87 1.21
N LYS A 316 19.10 -8.37 0.72
CA LYS A 316 18.80 -8.38 -0.70
C LYS A 316 19.47 -7.17 -1.31
N THR A 317 20.71 -7.42 -1.72
CA THR A 317 21.43 -6.74 -2.79
C THR A 317 21.06 -5.27 -2.98
N ILE A 318 21.72 -4.40 -2.22
CA ILE A 318 21.93 -3.00 -2.63
C ILE A 318 22.72 -3.10 -3.94
N GLU A 319 22.03 -3.06 -5.08
CA GLU A 319 22.69 -2.90 -6.37
C GLU A 319 23.40 -1.54 -6.33
N ASN A 320 24.71 -1.60 -6.15
CA ASN A 320 25.62 -0.46 -6.23
C ASN A 320 25.44 0.20 -7.60
N ASN A 321 25.06 1.48 -7.62
CA ASN A 321 25.26 2.51 -8.67
C ASN A 321 24.03 3.40 -8.93
N ASN A 322 23.28 3.79 -7.89
CA ASN A 322 22.08 4.61 -8.02
C ASN A 322 22.03 5.70 -6.94
N PHE A 323 21.17 6.71 -7.11
CA PHE A 323 20.89 7.67 -6.06
C PHE A 323 20.39 6.97 -4.79
N LYS A 324 20.73 7.52 -3.63
CA LYS A 324 20.15 7.14 -2.35
C LYS A 324 19.45 8.34 -1.74
N LEU A 325 18.28 8.10 -1.16
CA LEU A 325 17.57 9.12 -0.42
C LEU A 325 17.70 8.83 1.08
N LEU A 326 18.21 9.80 1.83
CA LEU A 326 18.54 9.65 3.23
C LEU A 326 17.76 10.67 4.06
N ILE A 327 17.18 10.22 5.17
CA ILE A 327 16.68 11.11 6.22
C ILE A 327 17.73 11.14 7.32
N THR A 328 18.26 12.30 7.66
CA THR A 328 19.37 12.44 8.62
C THR A 328 18.97 13.37 9.76
N GLU A 329 19.31 12.98 11.00
CA GLU A 329 19.14 13.85 12.17
C GLU A 329 20.05 15.08 12.09
N SER A 330 19.47 16.24 12.41
CA SER A 330 20.17 17.51 12.55
C SER A 330 20.20 17.94 14.03
N SER A 331 20.38 19.22 14.34
CA SER A 331 20.35 19.76 15.71
C SER A 331 18.91 19.98 16.19
N ASN A 332 18.69 19.93 17.51
CA ASN A 332 17.42 20.33 18.16
C ASN A 332 16.15 19.64 17.62
N ASN A 333 16.16 18.31 17.47
CA ASN A 333 14.98 17.55 17.03
C ASN A 333 14.47 17.95 15.62
N SER A 334 15.39 18.38 14.75
CA SER A 334 15.13 18.61 13.33
C SER A 334 15.82 17.54 12.49
N PHE A 335 15.31 17.34 11.28
CA PHE A 335 15.76 16.34 10.33
C PHE A 335 16.06 17.02 9.00
N GLN A 336 16.78 16.31 8.12
CA GLN A 336 17.04 16.76 6.76
C GLN A 336 16.88 15.60 5.81
N LEU A 337 16.26 15.88 4.66
CA LEU A 337 16.25 14.96 3.53
C LEU A 337 17.49 15.24 2.68
N LEU A 338 18.31 14.23 2.44
CA LEU A 338 19.52 14.29 1.65
C LEU A 338 19.41 13.35 0.45
N LEU A 339 19.81 13.82 -0.72
CA LEU A 339 20.03 13.01 -1.91
C LEU A 339 21.53 12.70 -2.01
N SER A 340 21.91 11.43 -1.92
CA SER A 340 23.28 10.99 -2.20
C SER A 340 23.39 10.49 -3.63
N ASN A 341 24.28 11.09 -4.41
CA ASN A 341 24.67 10.60 -5.71
C ASN A 341 25.81 9.59 -5.57
N ASP A 342 25.48 8.31 -5.41
CA ASP A 342 26.48 7.25 -5.29
C ASP A 342 26.88 6.67 -6.67
N THR A 343 26.49 7.33 -7.76
CA THR A 343 26.87 6.93 -9.12
C THR A 343 28.26 7.45 -9.48
N GLU A 344 28.82 6.97 -10.59
CA GLU A 344 30.09 7.46 -11.15
C GLU A 344 29.92 8.67 -12.09
N GLN A 345 28.73 9.26 -12.15
CA GLN A 345 28.38 10.32 -13.10
C GLN A 345 27.87 11.57 -12.38
N ASP A 346 28.25 12.73 -12.92
CA ASP A 346 27.68 14.01 -12.52
C ASP A 346 26.33 14.21 -13.23
N PHE A 347 25.40 14.88 -12.55
CA PHE A 347 24.11 15.25 -13.13
C PHE A 347 24.00 16.77 -13.12
N ASN A 348 23.63 17.33 -14.27
CA ASN A 348 23.47 18.77 -14.42
C ASN A 348 22.30 19.26 -13.55
N GLU A 349 21.16 18.57 -13.64
CA GLU A 349 19.97 18.86 -12.86
C GLU A 349 19.31 17.56 -12.41
N VAL A 350 18.86 17.54 -11.15
CA VAL A 350 18.06 16.47 -10.58
C VAL A 350 16.80 17.07 -9.98
N TYR A 351 15.66 16.61 -10.47
CA TYR A 351 14.34 17.01 -10.02
C TYR A 351 13.83 15.98 -9.02
N ILE A 352 13.24 16.47 -7.93
CA ILE A 352 12.72 15.68 -6.83
C ILE A 352 11.31 16.18 -6.59
N ASN A 353 10.33 15.40 -7.01
CA ASN A 353 8.93 15.63 -6.73
C ASN A 353 8.57 14.80 -5.50
N SER A 354 8.10 15.45 -4.45
CA SER A 354 7.64 14.80 -3.25
C SER A 354 6.14 14.99 -3.10
N SER A 355 5.44 13.94 -2.74
CA SER A 355 4.04 14.01 -2.38
C SER A 355 3.81 13.16 -1.15
N GLY A 356 3.03 13.67 -0.21
CA GLY A 356 2.75 12.94 1.00
C GLY A 356 1.35 13.15 1.48
N PHE A 357 0.85 12.16 2.23
CA PHE A 357 -0.40 12.27 2.94
C PHE A 357 -0.27 11.80 4.38
N MET A 358 -1.07 12.39 5.24
CA MET A 358 -1.20 12.07 6.66
C MET A 358 -2.68 12.16 7.02
N SER A 359 -3.16 11.25 7.85
CA SER A 359 -4.47 11.35 8.46
C SER A 359 -4.30 11.41 9.97
N GLU A 360 -4.87 12.43 10.58
CA GLU A 360 -4.90 12.67 12.02
C GLU A 360 -6.27 13.23 12.37
N ASP A 361 -6.93 12.71 13.43
CA ASP A 361 -8.22 13.19 13.92
C ASP A 361 -9.32 13.40 12.87
N GLU A 362 -9.48 12.44 11.95
CA GLU A 362 -10.46 12.48 10.83
C GLU A 362 -10.16 13.53 9.75
N GLU A 363 -9.07 14.29 9.87
CA GLU A 363 -8.58 15.21 8.85
C GLU A 363 -7.51 14.54 7.98
N LEU A 364 -7.58 14.80 6.68
CA LEU A 364 -6.59 14.36 5.70
C LEU A 364 -5.72 15.56 5.32
N PHE A 365 -4.44 15.48 5.64
CA PHE A 365 -3.43 16.41 5.21
C PHE A 365 -2.69 15.82 4.03
N SER A 366 -2.53 16.60 2.96
CA SER A 366 -1.72 16.21 1.81
C SER A 366 -0.84 17.36 1.38
N TYR A 367 0.34 17.05 0.87
CA TYR A 367 1.21 18.04 0.25
C TYR A 367 1.80 17.51 -1.04
N GLN A 368 2.20 18.46 -1.89
CA GLN A 368 3.07 18.25 -3.02
C GLN A 368 4.13 19.34 -3.00
N ASP A 369 5.39 18.94 -3.19
CA ASP A 369 6.52 19.86 -3.27
C ASP A 369 7.49 19.38 -4.35
N ALA A 370 8.11 20.31 -5.05
CA ALA A 370 9.03 20.03 -6.15
C ALA A 370 10.34 20.79 -5.95
N LYS A 371 11.46 20.07 -6.04
CA LYS A 371 12.80 20.62 -5.84
C LYS A 371 13.70 20.26 -7.01
N CYS A 372 14.39 21.24 -7.56
CA CYS A 372 15.50 21.01 -8.49
C CYS A 372 16.84 21.27 -7.77
N ILE A 373 17.78 20.33 -7.89
CA ILE A 373 19.16 20.47 -7.43
C ILE A 373 20.05 20.50 -8.68
N LYS A 374 20.84 21.58 -8.83
CA LYS A 374 21.78 21.73 -9.93
C LYS A 374 23.18 21.25 -9.55
N ASN A 375 23.95 20.80 -10.53
CA ASN A 375 25.34 20.35 -10.39
C ASN A 375 25.51 19.26 -9.32
N VAL A 376 24.73 18.19 -9.45
CA VAL A 376 24.75 17.05 -8.53
C VAL A 376 25.96 16.17 -8.85
N SER A 377 27.10 16.52 -8.25
CA SER A 377 28.36 15.81 -8.42
C SER A 377 28.30 14.38 -7.90
N LYS A 378 29.03 13.49 -8.58
CA LYS A 378 29.20 12.09 -8.16
C LYS A 378 29.84 11.95 -6.79
N GLN A 379 29.48 10.87 -6.10
CA GLN A 379 29.98 10.50 -4.78
C GLN A 379 29.82 11.61 -3.72
N GLN A 380 28.72 12.37 -3.80
CA GLN A 380 28.40 13.46 -2.87
C GLN A 380 26.93 13.42 -2.43
N SER A 381 26.65 14.03 -1.27
CA SER A 381 25.29 14.20 -0.75
C SER A 381 24.85 15.66 -0.80
N PHE A 382 23.60 15.87 -1.20
CA PHE A 382 22.98 17.17 -1.42
C PHE A 382 21.74 17.29 -0.56
N LYS A 383 21.58 18.43 0.11
CA LYS A 383 20.39 18.69 0.92
C LYS A 383 19.21 19.02 0.00
N VAL A 384 18.12 18.27 0.18
CA VAL A 384 16.84 18.49 -0.51
C VAL A 384 16.01 19.50 0.27
N MET A 385 15.73 19.20 1.55
CA MET A 385 14.92 20.04 2.44
C MET A 385 15.28 19.82 3.92
N ASP A 386 14.96 20.83 4.74
CA ASP A 386 14.83 20.62 6.19
C ASP A 386 13.48 19.97 6.49
N MET A 387 13.43 19.16 7.53
CA MET A 387 12.26 18.43 7.99
C MET A 387 12.09 18.64 9.49
N THR A 388 10.84 18.78 9.90
CA THR A 388 10.39 18.75 11.28
C THR A 388 9.96 17.34 11.66
N PRO A 389 9.75 17.04 12.95
CA PRO A 389 9.16 15.77 13.36
C PRO A 389 7.80 15.48 12.69
N ALA A 390 6.98 16.51 12.45
CA ALA A 390 5.68 16.35 11.83
C ALA A 390 5.77 15.88 10.37
N ASP A 391 6.83 16.28 9.64
CA ASP A 391 7.05 15.82 8.26
C ASP A 391 7.35 14.32 8.19
N LEU A 392 7.83 13.73 9.28
CA LEU A 392 8.07 12.29 9.38
C LEU A 392 6.80 11.49 9.62
N ASP A 393 5.68 12.13 9.96
CA ASP A 393 4.39 11.47 10.15
C ASP A 393 3.59 11.34 8.84
N PHE A 394 4.12 11.85 7.73
CA PHE A 394 3.56 11.61 6.40
C PHE A 394 4.02 10.25 5.83
N VAL A 395 3.11 9.60 5.11
CA VAL A 395 3.51 8.63 4.09
C VAL A 395 3.90 9.44 2.86
N THR A 396 5.18 9.44 2.53
CA THR A 396 5.74 10.30 1.47
C THR A 396 6.34 9.47 0.35
N GLU A 397 5.94 9.78 -0.87
CA GLU A 397 6.58 9.32 -2.09
C GLU A 397 7.53 10.40 -2.61
N TYR A 398 8.71 9.97 -3.08
CA TYR A 398 9.69 10.84 -3.73
C TYR A 398 9.99 10.28 -5.11
N GLU A 399 9.71 11.07 -6.14
CA GLU A 399 10.02 10.76 -7.53
C GLU A 399 11.21 11.63 -7.96
N ILE A 400 12.29 10.97 -8.36
CA ILE A 400 13.58 11.57 -8.66
C ILE A 400 13.88 11.35 -10.13
N GLU A 401 14.10 12.45 -10.84
CA GLU A 401 14.46 12.44 -12.26
C GLU A 401 15.78 13.17 -12.45
N GLY A 402 16.76 12.49 -13.06
CA GLY A 402 18.10 13.03 -13.29
C GLY A 402 18.53 12.87 -14.74
N TYR A 403 19.25 13.87 -15.24
CA TYR A 403 19.76 13.91 -16.60
C TYR A 403 21.29 13.83 -16.64
N THR A 404 21.81 13.01 -17.54
CA THR A 404 23.22 12.98 -17.96
C THR A 404 23.28 13.07 -19.47
N SER A 405 24.45 13.25 -20.07
CA SER A 405 24.63 13.20 -21.53
C SER A 405 24.43 11.79 -22.15
N LYS A 406 24.23 10.74 -21.33
CA LYS A 406 24.08 9.35 -21.80
C LYS A 406 22.69 8.77 -21.55
N SER A 407 22.07 9.12 -20.44
CA SER A 407 20.80 8.57 -19.99
C SER A 407 20.02 9.52 -19.13
N VAL A 408 18.71 9.34 -19.18
CA VAL A 408 17.73 9.79 -18.20
C VAL A 408 17.57 8.72 -17.15
N ILE A 409 17.49 9.12 -15.89
CA ILE A 409 17.24 8.22 -14.76
C ILE A 409 15.95 8.66 -14.09
N TYR A 410 15.08 7.70 -13.79
CA TYR A 410 13.91 7.87 -12.93
C TYR A 410 14.01 6.92 -11.74
N MET A 411 13.70 7.41 -10.55
CA MET A 411 13.64 6.62 -9.33
C MET A 411 12.46 7.03 -8.48
N LYS A 412 11.78 6.05 -7.88
CA LYS A 412 10.70 6.27 -6.91
C LYS A 412 11.10 5.68 -5.57
N PHE A 413 11.09 6.52 -4.54
CA PHE A 413 11.32 6.15 -3.15
C PHE A 413 10.04 6.34 -2.34
N GLU A 414 9.88 5.57 -1.26
CA GLU A 414 8.71 5.67 -0.39
C GLU A 414 9.13 5.64 1.08
N ASN A 415 8.75 6.65 1.85
CA ASN A 415 8.89 6.71 3.30
C ASN A 415 7.54 6.45 3.97
N LYS A 416 7.40 5.34 4.69
CA LYS A 416 6.20 4.98 5.47
C LYS A 416 6.34 5.39 6.93
N LYS A 417 6.51 6.69 7.18
CA LYS A 417 6.72 7.24 8.53
C LYS A 417 7.90 6.62 9.27
N LEU A 418 9.03 6.45 8.58
CA LEU A 418 10.22 5.75 9.05
C LEU A 418 10.02 4.26 9.41
N ARG A 419 8.88 3.64 9.10
CA ARG A 419 8.63 2.22 9.42
C ARG A 419 9.33 1.25 8.48
N ASN A 420 9.67 1.69 7.28
CA ASN A 420 10.26 0.89 6.22
C ASN A 420 11.72 1.26 5.90
N VAL A 421 12.29 2.25 6.60
CA VAL A 421 13.66 2.72 6.34
C VAL A 421 14.69 1.81 6.98
N ILE A 422 15.91 1.87 6.46
CA ILE A 422 17.05 1.06 6.94
C ILE A 422 18.03 1.99 7.64
N ASP A 423 18.51 1.64 8.84
CA ASP A 423 19.59 2.38 9.49
C ASP A 423 20.81 2.45 8.55
N TYR A 424 21.26 3.66 8.27
CA TYR A 424 22.33 3.93 7.33
C TYR A 424 23.45 4.71 7.99
N THR A 425 24.66 4.15 7.94
CA THR A 425 25.85 4.90 8.30
C THR A 425 26.26 5.75 7.11
N ASN A 426 25.89 7.04 7.15
CA ASN A 426 26.28 7.98 6.11
C ASN A 426 27.81 8.22 6.19
N PRO A 427 28.60 7.87 5.16
CA PRO A 427 30.05 8.09 5.19
C PRO A 427 30.44 9.58 5.27
N PHE A 428 29.52 10.48 4.95
CA PHE A 428 29.71 11.92 4.97
C PHE A 428 29.17 12.61 6.24
N SER A 429 28.56 11.86 7.17
CA SER A 429 27.97 12.43 8.39
C SER A 429 28.00 11.45 9.56
N ASN A 430 28.44 11.92 10.73
CA ASN A 430 28.38 11.16 11.99
C ASN A 430 26.96 11.15 12.62
N LYS A 431 25.97 11.71 11.93
CA LYS A 431 24.59 11.78 12.39
C LYS A 431 23.82 10.52 12.01
N LYS A 432 22.90 10.12 12.88
CA LYS A 432 21.99 9.00 12.59
C LYS A 432 21.23 9.31 11.30
N SER A 433 21.29 8.38 10.37
CA SER A 433 20.68 8.50 9.06
C SER A 433 19.90 7.24 8.74
N TRP A 434 18.85 7.40 7.95
CA TRP A 434 17.97 6.34 7.51
C TRP A 434 17.87 6.35 5.99
N LEU A 435 18.13 5.21 5.38
CA LEU A 435 17.96 5.01 3.94
C LEU A 435 16.48 4.77 3.63
N VAL A 436 15.91 5.65 2.82
CA VAL A 436 14.55 5.48 2.28
C VAL A 436 14.59 4.40 1.19
N PRO A 437 13.69 3.40 1.23
CA PRO A 437 13.68 2.33 0.24
C PRO A 437 13.39 2.82 -1.18
N LEU A 438 14.16 2.29 -2.13
CA LEU A 438 13.88 2.41 -3.56
C LEU A 438 12.77 1.42 -3.94
N MET A 439 11.69 1.93 -4.51
CA MET A 439 10.52 1.16 -4.92
C MET A 439 10.54 0.81 -6.41
N LYS A 440 10.99 1.75 -7.24
CA LYS A 440 11.10 1.58 -8.68
C LYS A 440 12.29 2.39 -9.19
N SER A 441 13.01 1.84 -10.15
CA SER A 441 14.04 2.57 -10.90
C SER A 441 13.90 2.26 -12.38
N ASP A 442 14.23 3.25 -13.20
CA ASP A 442 14.24 3.14 -14.64
C ASP A 442 15.38 3.98 -15.22
N ILE A 443 16.02 3.47 -16.27
CA ILE A 443 17.14 4.13 -16.93
C ILE A 443 16.91 4.08 -18.42
N ILE A 444 16.79 5.26 -19.03
CA ILE A 444 16.48 5.43 -20.44
C ILE A 444 17.72 6.01 -21.14
N PRO A 445 18.40 5.24 -22.01
CA PRO A 445 19.46 5.79 -22.82
C PRO A 445 18.95 6.94 -23.69
N ILE A 446 19.64 8.08 -23.74
CA ILE A 446 19.24 9.24 -24.56
C ILE A 446 19.07 8.85 -26.02
N ALA A 447 19.91 7.95 -26.53
CA ALA A 447 19.78 7.44 -27.88
C ALA A 447 18.42 6.79 -28.19
N LYS A 448 17.69 6.26 -27.20
CA LYS A 448 16.31 5.77 -27.38
C LYS A 448 15.32 6.93 -27.49
N ILE A 449 15.46 7.95 -26.65
CA ILE A 449 14.60 9.14 -26.64
C ILE A 449 14.77 9.90 -27.96
N VAL A 450 16.01 10.23 -28.31
CA VAL A 450 16.36 10.91 -29.57
C VAL A 450 15.88 10.10 -30.78
N ARG A 451 15.96 8.76 -30.75
CA ARG A 451 15.40 7.93 -31.82
C ARG A 451 13.89 8.04 -31.93
N ALA A 452 13.15 8.06 -30.82
CA ALA A 452 11.70 8.18 -30.84
C ALA A 452 11.28 9.51 -31.50
N ILE A 453 12.00 10.57 -31.17
CA ILE A 453 11.80 11.92 -31.68
C ILE A 453 12.19 12.04 -33.15
N LEU A 454 13.42 11.66 -33.49
CA LEU A 454 13.94 11.67 -34.87
C LEU A 454 13.32 10.58 -35.76
N LYS A 455 12.37 9.78 -35.30
CA LYS A 455 11.54 8.94 -36.19
C LYS A 455 10.09 9.43 -36.27
N GLY A 456 9.75 10.54 -35.61
CA GLY A 456 8.49 11.27 -35.71
C GLY A 456 8.65 12.66 -36.35
N MET A 457 9.67 12.84 -37.21
CA MET A 457 10.33 14.10 -37.63
C MET A 457 9.49 15.22 -38.28
N TYR A 458 8.16 15.19 -38.23
CA TYR A 458 7.32 16.22 -38.83
C TYR A 458 6.17 16.69 -37.94
N GLU A 459 6.12 16.20 -36.70
CA GLU A 459 5.14 16.64 -35.71
C GLU A 459 5.84 17.57 -34.74
N THR A 460 5.20 18.62 -34.24
CA THR A 460 5.77 19.51 -33.20
C THR A 460 5.16 19.26 -31.82
N ALA A 461 4.35 18.21 -31.73
CA ALA A 461 3.70 17.75 -30.51
C ALA A 461 3.92 16.23 -30.38
N PRO A 462 3.70 15.65 -29.17
CA PRO A 462 3.84 14.22 -28.95
C PRO A 462 3.06 13.38 -29.96
N PRO A 463 3.73 12.56 -30.79
CA PRO A 463 3.10 11.86 -31.89
C PRO A 463 2.47 10.56 -31.38
N ILE A 464 1.24 10.66 -30.85
CA ILE A 464 0.51 9.53 -30.22
C ILE A 464 0.33 8.34 -31.18
N GLN A 465 0.46 8.55 -32.49
CA GLN A 465 0.40 7.48 -33.51
C GLN A 465 1.79 6.91 -33.89
N ASN A 466 2.89 7.47 -33.39
CA ASN A 466 4.24 7.02 -33.69
C ASN A 466 4.60 5.79 -32.84
N LYS A 467 4.87 4.67 -33.51
CA LYS A 467 5.24 3.40 -32.85
C LYS A 467 6.48 3.48 -31.96
N TYR A 468 7.42 4.38 -32.22
CA TYR A 468 8.63 4.53 -31.40
C TYR A 468 8.34 5.35 -30.15
N TYR A 469 7.53 6.40 -30.27
CA TYR A 469 7.01 7.18 -29.14
C TYR A 469 6.15 6.29 -28.23
N MET A 470 5.14 5.62 -28.79
CA MET A 470 4.25 4.73 -28.02
C MET A 470 5.04 3.64 -27.31
N LYS A 471 6.00 3.01 -28.00
CA LYS A 471 6.87 2.02 -27.36
C LYS A 471 7.74 2.62 -26.25
N LEU A 472 8.25 3.84 -26.42
CA LEU A 472 9.01 4.52 -25.38
C LEU A 472 8.15 4.76 -24.13
N ILE A 473 6.90 5.23 -24.30
CA ILE A 473 5.97 5.46 -23.19
C ILE A 473 5.50 4.14 -22.56
N GLU A 474 5.23 3.10 -23.36
CA GLU A 474 4.87 1.78 -22.84
C GLU A 474 6.01 1.16 -22.02
N ASP A 475 7.24 1.21 -22.53
CA ASP A 475 8.43 0.68 -21.86
C ASP A 475 8.81 1.55 -20.64
N HIS A 476 8.58 2.87 -20.74
CA HIS A 476 9.01 3.88 -19.77
C HIS A 476 7.91 4.95 -19.52
N PRO A 477 6.82 4.64 -18.79
CA PRO A 477 5.66 5.53 -18.65
C PRO A 477 5.97 6.91 -18.08
N HIS A 478 7.01 6.99 -17.25
CA HIS A 478 7.46 8.21 -16.59
C HIS A 478 8.19 9.18 -17.53
N SER A 479 8.55 8.73 -18.74
CA SER A 479 9.19 9.60 -19.73
C SER A 479 8.25 10.62 -20.37
N THR A 480 6.94 10.54 -20.11
CA THR A 480 5.93 11.46 -20.68
C THR A 480 6.27 12.92 -20.41
N ARG A 481 6.60 13.28 -19.16
CA ARG A 481 6.99 14.65 -18.77
C ARG A 481 8.21 15.16 -19.55
N ILE A 482 9.23 14.31 -19.67
CA ILE A 482 10.47 14.64 -20.38
C ILE A 482 10.21 14.86 -21.86
N MET A 483 9.33 14.04 -22.44
CA MET A 483 8.92 14.24 -23.82
C MET A 483 8.20 15.57 -23.97
N GLU A 484 7.24 15.89 -23.10
CA GLU A 484 6.50 17.17 -23.12
C GLU A 484 7.44 18.38 -23.05
N GLU A 485 8.35 18.43 -22.07
CA GLU A 485 9.33 19.52 -21.93
C GLU A 485 10.24 19.64 -23.17
N LEU A 486 10.65 18.51 -23.75
CA LEU A 486 11.47 18.49 -24.96
C LEU A 486 10.68 18.97 -26.19
N TYR A 487 9.41 18.59 -26.35
CA TYR A 487 8.55 19.08 -27.44
C TYR A 487 8.29 20.59 -27.30
N GLU A 488 8.12 21.10 -26.08
CA GLU A 488 8.03 22.55 -25.84
C GLU A 488 9.30 23.28 -26.29
N LEU A 489 10.48 22.76 -25.95
CA LEU A 489 11.75 23.32 -26.38
C LEU A 489 11.94 23.25 -27.90
N VAL A 490 11.47 22.18 -28.55
CA VAL A 490 11.48 22.05 -30.01
C VAL A 490 10.61 23.12 -30.66
N GLU A 491 9.42 23.36 -30.14
CA GLU A 491 8.53 24.42 -30.63
C GLU A 491 9.18 25.80 -30.46
N ASP A 492 9.89 26.04 -29.36
CA ASP A 492 10.65 27.28 -29.13
C ASP A 492 11.76 27.47 -30.18
N TYR A 493 12.51 26.42 -30.50
CA TYR A 493 13.51 26.43 -31.58
C TYR A 493 12.90 26.50 -32.98
N TYR A 494 11.65 26.09 -33.16
CA TYR A 494 11.02 26.10 -34.48
C TYR A 494 10.32 27.44 -34.76
N ARG A 495 9.47 27.90 -33.85
CA ARG A 495 8.59 29.07 -34.03
C ARG A 495 8.64 30.07 -32.86
N GLY A 496 9.36 29.76 -31.80
CA GLY A 496 9.50 30.64 -30.63
C GLY A 496 10.71 31.57 -30.70
N ASP A 497 11.18 31.95 -29.52
CA ASP A 497 12.24 32.95 -29.35
C ASP A 497 13.60 32.43 -29.87
N LYS A 498 13.76 31.10 -29.89
CA LYS A 498 14.96 30.43 -30.39
C LYS A 498 14.93 30.11 -31.89
N ALA A 499 13.92 30.55 -32.63
CA ALA A 499 13.76 30.23 -34.05
C ALA A 499 14.93 30.68 -34.95
N HIS A 500 15.66 31.73 -34.55
CA HIS A 500 16.72 32.33 -35.35
C HIS A 500 18.12 32.19 -34.75
N THR A 501 18.32 31.29 -33.79
CA THR A 501 19.62 31.11 -33.16
C THR A 501 20.59 30.33 -34.05
N GLU A 502 21.89 30.58 -33.88
CA GLU A 502 22.93 29.98 -34.74
C GLU A 502 23.06 28.47 -34.53
N GLU A 503 22.66 27.93 -33.38
CA GLU A 503 22.84 26.53 -33.00
C GLU A 503 22.21 25.55 -34.00
N LYS A 504 21.03 25.87 -34.57
CA LYS A 504 20.40 25.03 -35.61
C LYS A 504 21.23 25.00 -36.89
N TRP A 505 21.70 26.17 -37.31
CA TRP A 505 22.44 26.37 -38.56
C TRP A 505 23.85 25.82 -38.49
N ASP A 506 24.43 25.84 -37.30
CA ASP A 506 25.70 25.21 -36.98
C ASP A 506 25.67 23.69 -37.16
N ILE A 507 24.60 23.03 -36.72
CA ILE A 507 24.41 21.58 -36.91
C ILE A 507 24.25 21.26 -38.40
N ALA A 508 23.43 22.05 -39.11
CA ALA A 508 23.22 21.89 -40.55
C ALA A 508 24.54 22.04 -41.33
N SER A 509 25.29 23.11 -41.07
CA SER A 509 26.56 23.41 -41.75
C SER A 509 27.59 22.30 -41.57
N GLU A 510 27.67 21.71 -40.38
CA GLU A 510 28.57 20.60 -40.08
C GLU A 510 28.17 19.31 -40.81
N LEU A 511 26.86 19.00 -40.86
CA LEU A 511 26.32 17.86 -41.60
C LEU A 511 26.53 17.97 -43.12
N GLU A 512 26.38 19.17 -43.67
CA GLU A 512 26.60 19.44 -45.09
C GLU A 512 28.08 19.37 -45.47
N THR A 513 28.94 20.02 -44.68
CA THR A 513 30.37 20.15 -44.99
C THR A 513 31.15 18.85 -44.76
N ASN A 514 30.86 18.14 -43.66
CA ASN A 514 31.69 17.02 -43.21
C ASN A 514 31.03 15.65 -43.41
N HIS A 515 29.72 15.59 -43.68
CA HIS A 515 28.98 14.33 -43.77
C HIS A 515 28.17 14.16 -45.07
N ASN A 516 28.32 15.06 -46.05
CA ASN A 516 27.64 15.02 -47.35
C ASN A 516 26.10 14.92 -47.26
N VAL A 517 25.51 15.44 -46.18
CA VAL A 517 24.05 15.58 -46.08
C VAL A 517 23.63 16.81 -46.89
N GLN A 518 22.48 16.77 -47.54
CA GLN A 518 21.91 17.94 -48.21
C GLN A 518 20.55 18.22 -47.63
N PHE A 519 20.33 19.46 -47.18
CA PHE A 519 19.04 19.90 -46.69
C PHE A 519 18.26 20.64 -47.77
N GLU A 520 17.00 20.28 -47.95
CA GLU A 520 16.07 21.07 -48.77
C GLU A 520 15.58 22.28 -47.95
N GLN A 521 15.33 23.42 -48.59
CA GLN A 521 14.64 24.53 -47.95
C GLN A 521 13.17 24.18 -47.77
N SER A 522 12.84 23.52 -46.66
CA SER A 522 11.50 23.03 -46.35
C SER A 522 11.18 23.23 -44.86
N GLU A 523 9.89 23.31 -44.56
CA GLU A 523 9.40 23.32 -43.18
C GLU A 523 9.86 22.08 -42.39
N GLY A 524 9.93 20.92 -43.06
CA GLY A 524 10.39 19.69 -42.44
C GLY A 524 11.87 19.74 -42.03
N THR A 525 12.71 20.43 -42.81
CA THR A 525 14.12 20.67 -42.47
C THR A 525 14.25 21.53 -41.21
N GLU A 526 13.47 22.61 -41.13
CA GLU A 526 13.46 23.50 -39.97
C GLU A 526 13.07 22.74 -38.69
N ILE A 527 11.98 21.98 -38.74
CA ILE A 527 11.51 21.17 -37.61
C ILE A 527 12.58 20.15 -37.19
N LEU A 528 13.20 19.47 -38.16
CA LEU A 528 14.24 18.48 -37.90
C LEU A 528 15.49 19.10 -37.24
N LEU A 529 15.94 20.27 -37.69
CA LEU A 529 17.06 20.96 -37.08
C LEU A 529 16.72 21.50 -35.69
N SER A 530 15.48 21.96 -35.47
CA SER A 530 14.97 22.31 -34.15
C SER A 530 15.01 21.13 -33.18
N TYR A 531 14.67 19.93 -33.64
CA TYR A 531 14.84 18.71 -32.83
C TYR A 531 16.29 18.46 -32.43
N CYS A 532 17.23 18.64 -33.35
CA CYS A 532 18.64 18.48 -33.04
C CYS A 532 19.12 19.51 -32.03
N ALA A 533 18.79 20.79 -32.20
CA ALA A 533 19.18 21.85 -31.27
C ALA A 533 18.55 21.66 -29.89
N ALA A 534 17.26 21.35 -29.81
CA ALA A 534 16.57 21.08 -28.56
C ALA A 534 17.15 19.85 -27.83
N CYS A 535 17.43 18.75 -28.55
CA CYS A 535 18.09 17.59 -27.94
C CYS A 535 19.52 17.91 -27.47
N GLN A 536 20.24 18.77 -28.21
CA GLN A 536 21.57 19.19 -27.83
C GLN A 536 21.54 19.99 -26.52
N GLU A 537 20.64 20.96 -26.39
CA GLU A 537 20.48 21.76 -25.19
C GLU A 537 19.94 20.95 -24.02
N PHE A 538 18.82 20.24 -24.21
CA PHE A 538 18.11 19.55 -23.12
C PHE A 538 18.94 18.46 -22.47
N PHE A 539 19.69 17.70 -23.27
CA PHE A 539 20.52 16.59 -22.79
C PHE A 539 22.00 16.95 -22.64
N ASP A 540 22.37 18.22 -22.83
CA ASP A 540 23.76 18.71 -22.82
C ASP A 540 24.68 17.84 -23.69
N LEU A 541 24.24 17.55 -24.92
CA LEU A 541 25.00 16.74 -25.87
C LEU A 541 26.04 17.60 -26.56
N SER A 542 27.21 17.00 -26.84
CA SER A 542 28.15 17.66 -27.74
C SER A 542 27.59 17.71 -29.17
N LYS A 543 27.98 18.73 -29.95
CA LYS A 543 27.65 18.85 -31.38
C LYS A 543 27.97 17.55 -32.15
N GLY A 544 29.10 16.90 -31.84
CA GLY A 544 29.48 15.63 -32.44
C GLY A 544 28.57 14.45 -32.07
N ASP A 545 28.01 14.43 -30.86
CA ASP A 545 27.12 13.36 -30.42
C ASP A 545 25.73 13.50 -31.05
N ILE A 546 25.19 14.73 -31.14
CA ILE A 546 23.91 14.93 -31.83
C ILE A 546 24.03 14.61 -33.33
N ILE A 547 25.15 14.92 -33.98
CA ILE A 547 25.41 14.55 -35.38
C ILE A 547 25.45 13.03 -35.57
N LYS A 548 26.14 12.30 -34.68
CA LYS A 548 26.14 10.83 -34.73
C LYS A 548 24.74 10.24 -34.58
N LEU A 549 23.94 10.80 -33.67
CA LEU A 549 22.55 10.37 -33.46
C LEU A 549 21.68 10.70 -34.68
N PHE A 550 21.85 11.88 -35.27
CA PHE A 550 21.20 12.30 -36.51
C PHE A 550 21.49 11.31 -37.65
N LEU A 551 22.76 11.07 -37.95
CA LEU A 551 23.18 10.17 -39.03
C LEU A 551 22.66 8.74 -38.85
N LYS A 552 22.42 8.33 -37.59
CA LYS A 552 21.96 6.98 -37.27
C LYS A 552 20.43 6.83 -37.34
N TYR A 553 19.68 7.88 -37.03
CA TYR A 553 18.24 7.78 -36.82
C TYR A 553 17.40 8.68 -37.71
N ALA A 554 17.91 9.80 -38.21
CA ALA A 554 17.19 10.67 -39.14
C ALA A 554 17.39 10.22 -40.60
N LEU A 555 18.61 9.83 -40.96
CA LEU A 555 18.93 9.13 -42.22
C LEU A 555 18.58 7.63 -42.10
#